data_AF-A0A9D7SYS8-F1
#
_entry.id   AF-A0A9D7SYS8-F1
#
_cell.length_a   1.000
_cell.length_b   1.000
_cell.length_c   1.000
_cell.angle_alpha   90.00
_cell.angle_beta   90.00
_cell.angle_gamma   90.00
#
_symmetry.space_group_name_H-M   'P 1'
#
loop_
_entity.id
_entity.type
_entity.pdbx_description
1 polymer ?
#
loop_
_entity_poly.entity_id
_entity_poly.type
_entity_poly.pdbx_seq_one_letter_code
_entity_poly.pdbx_strand_id
1 'polypeptide(L)'
;MQKKYIAYLALLAGWIVFCYWLYAKELFPRFHGMKETTGIQLIKGLKYPLAFNWASDMPLAGEGYNDWLKDMEQSDSTTGTMIITGFYFRDEQGSIPLDEALAHQRVNNVLKLVKVPLDRIMIQVLPQEINADVRSNPFEAISMERIALSNLLQIAGDTIEMCFPIKDSLILPPLVLNRLDAWLDQHADRKDSLTYIVGIADGGGIAESADIALDRAIVVERVLVAKGWKAEQIHLSTGQRSSPHAIRNRCVIIYFE
;
A
#
# COMPACT_ATOMS: atom_id res chain seq x y z
N MET A 1 5.70 60.89 -37.78
CA MET A 1 4.81 59.84 -37.20
C MET A 1 5.55 58.54 -36.92
N GLN A 2 6.34 57.99 -37.86
CA GLN A 2 7.08 56.72 -37.71
C GLN A 2 7.92 56.54 -36.42
N LYS A 3 8.66 57.56 -35.97
CA LYS A 3 9.53 57.43 -34.78
C LYS A 3 8.77 57.14 -33.48
N LYS A 4 7.51 57.59 -33.37
CA LYS A 4 6.67 57.32 -32.19
C LYS A 4 6.22 55.86 -32.15
N TYR A 5 5.88 55.27 -33.30
CA TYR A 5 5.47 53.87 -33.39
C TYR A 5 6.61 52.90 -33.05
N ILE A 6 7.84 53.23 -33.45
CA ILE A 6 9.03 52.43 -33.14
C ILE A 6 9.30 52.43 -31.62
N ALA A 7 9.15 53.59 -30.97
CA ALA A 7 9.30 53.69 -29.51
C ALA A 7 8.22 52.90 -28.76
N TYR A 8 6.97 52.92 -29.24
CA TYR A 8 5.88 52.12 -28.67
C TYR A 8 6.10 50.62 -28.83
N LEU A 9 6.58 50.18 -29.99
CA LEU A 9 6.90 48.75 -30.23
C LEU A 9 8.06 48.27 -29.36
N ALA A 10 9.09 49.10 -29.15
CA ALA A 10 10.21 48.78 -28.27
C ALA A 10 9.76 48.68 -26.80
N LEU A 11 8.89 49.59 -26.34
CA LEU A 11 8.29 49.54 -25.00
C LEU A 11 7.42 48.30 -24.81
N LEU A 12 6.62 47.94 -25.82
CA LEU A 12 5.76 46.77 -25.76
C LEU A 12 6.59 45.47 -25.74
N ALA A 13 7.63 45.38 -26.56
CA ALA A 13 8.56 44.24 -26.55
C ALA A 13 9.29 44.12 -25.21
N GLY A 14 9.76 45.24 -24.65
CA GLY A 14 10.36 45.29 -23.31
C GLY A 14 9.38 44.85 -22.22
N TRP A 15 8.12 45.27 -22.30
CA TRP A 15 7.06 44.86 -21.36
C TRP A 15 6.75 43.38 -21.45
N ILE A 16 6.67 42.81 -22.66
CA ILE A 16 6.46 41.37 -22.86
C ILE A 16 7.63 40.56 -22.27
N VAL A 17 8.88 40.99 -22.49
CA VAL A 17 10.06 40.33 -21.93
C VAL A 17 10.09 40.45 -20.40
N PHE A 18 9.73 41.62 -19.86
CA PHE A 18 9.64 41.85 -18.42
C PHE A 18 8.54 40.99 -17.77
N CYS A 19 7.35 40.93 -18.37
CA CYS A 19 6.27 40.04 -17.92
C CYS A 19 6.66 38.57 -18.02
N TYR A 20 7.35 38.16 -19.09
CA TYR A 20 7.86 36.79 -19.22
C TYR A 20 8.92 36.48 -18.16
N TRP A 21 9.82 37.41 -17.88
CA TRP A 21 10.84 37.25 -16.84
C TRP A 21 10.22 37.16 -15.44
N LEU A 22 9.27 38.04 -15.12
CA LEU A 22 8.49 37.99 -13.87
C LEU A 22 7.72 36.67 -13.72
N TYR A 23 7.12 36.19 -14.81
CA TYR A 23 6.37 34.95 -14.86
C TYR A 23 7.27 33.72 -14.73
N ALA A 24 8.44 33.73 -15.37
CA ALA A 24 9.38 32.61 -15.40
C ALA A 24 10.24 32.50 -14.12
N LYS A 25 10.48 33.59 -13.38
CA LYS A 25 11.45 33.58 -12.27
C LYS A 25 10.93 33.83 -10.86
N GLU A 26 9.81 34.53 -10.61
CA GLU A 26 9.58 34.99 -9.22
C GLU A 26 8.16 34.95 -8.64
N LEU A 27 7.05 34.89 -9.40
CA LEU A 27 5.73 35.12 -8.77
C LEU A 27 4.67 34.00 -8.81
N PHE A 28 4.77 32.96 -9.65
CA PHE A 28 3.79 31.87 -9.61
C PHE A 28 4.34 30.48 -9.99
N PRO A 29 5.03 29.78 -9.07
CA PRO A 29 5.28 28.35 -9.22
C PRO A 29 3.99 27.51 -9.18
N ARG A 30 2.87 28.07 -8.67
CA ARG A 30 1.60 27.34 -8.42
C ARG A 30 0.67 27.19 -9.63
N PHE A 31 0.81 28.01 -10.68
CA PHE A 31 -0.06 27.95 -11.87
C PHE A 31 0.63 27.45 -13.13
N HIS A 32 1.95 27.34 -13.11
CA HIS A 32 2.64 26.49 -14.05
C HIS A 32 2.43 25.07 -13.62
N GLY A 33 1.50 24.40 -14.34
CA GLY A 33 1.32 22.96 -14.25
C GLY A 33 2.69 22.34 -14.07
N MET A 34 2.85 21.64 -12.95
CA MET A 34 3.98 20.77 -12.73
C MET A 34 4.18 20.08 -14.07
N LYS A 35 5.28 20.41 -14.77
CA LYS A 35 5.84 19.44 -15.68
C LYS A 35 5.92 18.22 -14.81
N GLU A 36 5.07 17.24 -15.09
CA GLU A 36 5.18 15.90 -14.54
C GLU A 36 6.62 15.52 -14.81
N THR A 37 7.47 15.77 -13.82
CA THR A 37 8.78 15.21 -13.76
C THR A 37 8.43 13.83 -13.25
N THR A 38 8.06 12.98 -14.19
CA THR A 38 7.98 11.52 -14.04
C THR A 38 9.33 10.92 -13.63
N GLY A 39 10.34 11.75 -13.33
CA GLY A 39 11.62 11.38 -12.79
C GLY A 39 11.72 11.76 -11.32
N ILE A 40 12.10 10.78 -10.51
CA ILE A 40 12.49 10.97 -9.11
C ILE A 40 13.62 11.99 -9.03
N GLN A 41 13.59 12.85 -8.01
CA GLN A 41 14.68 13.76 -7.75
C GLN A 41 15.85 13.01 -7.09
N LEU A 42 16.99 12.92 -7.77
CA LEU A 42 18.23 12.39 -7.21
C LEU A 42 18.90 13.45 -6.33
N ILE A 43 19.08 13.15 -5.05
CA ILE A 43 19.71 14.03 -4.07
C ILE A 43 21.07 13.46 -3.66
N LYS A 44 22.15 14.19 -4.00
CA LYS A 44 23.51 13.81 -3.64
C LYS A 44 23.71 13.96 -2.12
N GLY A 45 24.24 12.92 -1.47
CA GLY A 45 24.52 12.91 -0.02
C GLY A 45 23.31 12.55 0.86
N LEU A 46 22.16 12.23 0.27
CA LEU A 46 21.04 11.65 0.99
C LEU A 46 21.35 10.18 1.31
N LYS A 47 21.45 9.85 2.60
CA LYS A 47 21.85 8.50 3.08
C LYS A 47 20.76 7.43 2.96
N TYR A 48 19.55 7.82 2.59
CA TYR A 48 18.42 6.92 2.41
C TYR A 48 18.26 6.58 0.93
N PRO A 49 18.03 5.32 0.55
CA PRO A 49 17.77 4.97 -0.84
C PRO A 49 16.53 5.69 -1.36
N LEU A 50 15.51 5.82 -0.50
CA LEU A 50 14.28 6.54 -0.77
C LEU A 50 13.89 7.37 0.46
N ALA A 51 13.66 8.67 0.28
CA ALA A 51 13.18 9.54 1.35
C ALA A 51 12.07 10.49 0.87
N PHE A 52 11.46 11.17 1.82
CA PHE A 52 10.45 12.20 1.59
C PHE A 52 10.76 13.42 2.44
N ASN A 53 10.36 14.58 1.96
CA ASN A 53 10.36 15.80 2.76
C ASN A 53 9.05 15.91 3.55
N TRP A 54 9.11 16.69 4.64
CA TRP A 54 7.93 17.05 5.41
C TRP A 54 6.82 17.61 4.51
N ALA A 55 5.60 17.13 4.71
CA ALA A 55 4.40 17.51 3.98
C ALA A 55 4.48 17.28 2.45
N SER A 56 5.37 16.40 1.98
CA SER A 56 5.54 16.07 0.56
C SER A 56 5.26 14.59 0.27
N ASP A 57 4.57 14.34 -0.84
CA ASP A 57 4.33 13.02 -1.42
C ASP A 57 5.37 12.62 -2.49
N MET A 58 6.26 13.54 -2.86
CA MET A 58 7.24 13.32 -3.92
C MET A 58 8.47 12.57 -3.38
N PRO A 59 8.82 11.42 -3.98
CA PRO A 59 9.99 10.65 -3.54
C PRO A 59 11.30 11.34 -3.92
N LEU A 60 12.28 11.23 -3.03
CA LEU A 60 13.66 11.61 -3.24
C LEU A 60 14.52 10.35 -3.29
N ALA A 61 15.31 10.20 -4.35
CA ALA A 61 16.27 9.11 -4.47
C ALA A 61 17.62 9.54 -3.91
N GLY A 62 18.18 8.76 -3.00
CA GLY A 62 19.50 8.98 -2.44
C GLY A 62 20.50 7.89 -2.79
N GLU A 63 21.48 7.70 -1.93
CA GLU A 63 22.50 6.66 -2.06
C GLU A 63 21.87 5.27 -1.93
N GLY A 64 22.22 4.35 -2.85
CA GLY A 64 21.67 2.99 -2.87
C GLY A 64 20.30 2.86 -3.55
N TYR A 65 19.71 3.94 -4.09
CA TYR A 65 18.40 3.89 -4.76
C TYR A 65 18.28 2.82 -5.86
N ASN A 66 19.31 2.69 -6.71
CA ASN A 66 19.29 1.72 -7.81
C ASN A 66 19.32 0.27 -7.32
N ASP A 67 20.05 0.00 -6.22
CA ASP A 67 20.12 -1.33 -5.64
C ASP A 67 18.81 -1.66 -4.93
N TRP A 68 18.25 -0.70 -4.19
CA TRP A 68 16.91 -0.79 -3.63
C TRP A 68 15.84 -1.06 -4.71
N LEU A 69 15.91 -0.38 -5.86
CA LEU A 69 15.00 -0.61 -6.98
C LEU A 69 15.19 -2.00 -7.61
N LYS A 70 16.42 -2.48 -7.73
CA LYS A 70 16.69 -3.85 -8.21
C LYS A 70 16.20 -4.89 -7.23
N ASP A 71 16.41 -4.72 -5.92
CA ASP A 71 15.90 -5.64 -4.90
C ASP A 71 14.38 -5.74 -4.99
N MET A 72 13.72 -4.61 -5.28
CA MET A 72 12.29 -4.51 -5.51
C MET A 72 11.81 -5.27 -6.75
N GLU A 73 12.55 -5.18 -7.86
CA GLU A 73 12.23 -5.85 -9.12
C GLU A 73 12.65 -7.34 -9.15
N GLN A 74 13.73 -7.72 -8.46
CA GLN A 74 14.32 -9.07 -8.45
C GLN A 74 13.56 -10.08 -7.56
N SER A 75 12.35 -9.74 -7.11
CA SER A 75 11.49 -10.74 -6.46
C SER A 75 11.07 -11.76 -7.51
N ASP A 76 11.43 -13.04 -7.32
CA ASP A 76 10.84 -14.16 -8.06
C ASP A 76 9.33 -13.92 -8.20
N SER A 77 8.87 -13.88 -9.45
CA SER A 77 7.58 -13.32 -9.84
C SER A 77 6.36 -14.07 -9.29
N THR A 78 6.56 -15.13 -8.50
CA THR A 78 5.54 -16.11 -8.12
C THR A 78 5.39 -16.37 -6.61
N THR A 79 6.28 -15.89 -5.73
CA THR A 79 6.46 -16.54 -4.41
C THR A 79 5.84 -15.84 -3.20
N GLY A 80 5.18 -14.67 -3.32
CA GLY A 80 4.59 -14.01 -2.14
C GLY A 80 3.93 -12.66 -2.35
N THR A 81 3.43 -12.09 -1.26
CA THR A 81 2.81 -10.75 -1.17
C THR A 81 3.80 -9.76 -0.59
N MET A 82 3.82 -8.54 -1.13
CA MET A 82 4.58 -7.41 -0.61
C MET A 82 3.64 -6.45 0.11
N ILE A 83 3.94 -6.17 1.36
CA ILE A 83 3.24 -5.17 2.16
C ILE A 83 4.07 -3.91 2.13
N ILE A 84 3.46 -2.83 1.64
CA ILE A 84 4.07 -1.49 1.65
C ILE A 84 3.38 -0.69 2.75
N THR A 85 4.15 -0.33 3.77
CA THR A 85 3.71 0.51 4.87
C THR A 85 4.10 1.96 4.57
N GLY A 86 3.11 2.82 4.36
CA GLY A 86 3.30 4.27 4.31
C GLY A 86 3.20 4.88 5.71
N PHE A 87 4.18 5.69 6.09
CA PHE A 87 4.18 6.42 7.35
C PHE A 87 3.74 7.86 7.15
N TYR A 88 2.99 8.36 8.12
CA TYR A 88 2.62 9.77 8.24
C TYR A 88 2.86 10.26 9.66
N PHE A 89 3.07 11.56 9.83
CA PHE A 89 3.04 12.19 11.14
C PHE A 89 1.69 12.88 11.35
N ARG A 90 1.13 12.81 12.57
CA ARG A 90 -0.18 13.41 12.90
C ARG A 90 -0.24 14.94 12.77
N ASP A 91 0.91 15.60 12.75
CA ASP A 91 1.01 17.05 12.59
C ASP A 91 1.40 17.44 11.15
N GLU A 92 1.47 16.47 10.24
CA GLU A 92 1.94 16.67 8.87
C GLU A 92 0.86 17.24 7.97
N GLN A 93 0.57 18.52 8.16
CA GLN A 93 -0.38 19.24 7.31
C GLN A 93 0.27 19.59 5.97
N GLY A 94 -0.07 18.81 4.94
CA GLY A 94 0.25 19.11 3.54
C GLY A 94 -0.89 19.84 2.81
N SER A 95 -0.87 19.79 1.48
CA SER A 95 -1.98 20.26 0.63
C SER A 95 -3.20 19.34 0.65
N ILE A 96 -3.13 18.21 1.37
CA ILE A 96 -4.17 17.18 1.47
C ILE A 96 -4.71 17.18 2.91
N PRO A 97 -6.03 17.28 3.12
CA PRO A 97 -6.61 17.54 4.43
C PRO A 97 -6.66 16.35 5.40
N LEU A 98 -6.24 15.16 5.00
CA LEU A 98 -6.11 13.99 5.89
C LEU A 98 -4.66 13.46 5.86
N ASP A 99 -4.05 13.30 7.03
CA ASP A 99 -2.65 12.87 7.14
C ASP A 99 -2.43 11.47 6.53
N GLU A 100 -3.39 10.56 6.73
CA GLU A 100 -3.37 9.23 6.12
C GLU A 100 -3.35 9.28 4.59
N ALA A 101 -4.02 10.28 4.00
CA ALA A 101 -4.06 10.45 2.55
C ALA A 101 -2.68 10.85 2.00
N LEU A 102 -1.85 11.56 2.77
CA LEU A 102 -0.48 11.85 2.37
C LEU A 102 0.37 10.57 2.30
N ALA A 103 0.30 9.70 3.33
CA ALA A 103 0.98 8.41 3.31
C ALA A 103 0.53 7.53 2.14
N HIS A 104 -0.77 7.51 1.84
CA HIS A 104 -1.28 6.81 0.65
C HIS A 104 -0.69 7.36 -0.65
N GLN A 105 -0.58 8.69 -0.81
CA GLN A 105 0.03 9.28 -2.00
C GLN A 105 1.51 8.96 -2.13
N ARG A 106 2.26 8.94 -1.02
CA ARG A 106 3.66 8.50 -1.02
C ARG A 106 3.80 7.08 -1.52
N VAL A 107 2.98 6.16 -1.00
CA VAL A 107 2.97 4.76 -1.44
C VAL A 107 2.62 4.67 -2.93
N ASN A 108 1.59 5.38 -3.39
CA ASN A 108 1.21 5.39 -4.80
C ASN A 108 2.31 5.93 -5.71
N ASN A 109 3.03 6.97 -5.27
CA ASN A 109 4.16 7.50 -6.04
C ASN A 109 5.31 6.51 -6.09
N VAL A 110 5.57 5.75 -5.03
CA VAL A 110 6.53 4.63 -5.08
C VAL A 110 6.09 3.51 -5.99
N LEU A 111 4.81 3.15 -5.97
CA LEU A 111 4.26 2.11 -6.84
C LEU A 111 4.42 2.43 -8.33
N LYS A 112 4.48 3.71 -8.72
CA LYS A 112 4.80 4.12 -10.09
C LYS A 112 6.25 3.82 -10.49
N LEU A 113 7.14 3.68 -9.51
CA LEU A 113 8.57 3.45 -9.72
C LEU A 113 8.91 1.96 -9.77
N VAL A 114 8.11 1.12 -9.10
CA VAL A 114 8.35 -0.32 -9.02
C VAL A 114 7.42 -1.11 -9.92
N LYS A 115 7.97 -2.16 -10.54
CA LYS A 115 7.23 -3.06 -11.43
C LYS A 115 6.74 -4.30 -10.70
N VAL A 116 6.07 -4.11 -9.56
CA VAL A 116 5.45 -5.24 -8.83
C VAL A 116 3.99 -5.39 -9.27
N PRO A 117 3.53 -6.61 -9.61
CA PRO A 117 2.13 -6.85 -9.93
C PRO A 117 1.18 -6.39 -8.81
N LEU A 118 0.11 -5.68 -9.17
CA LEU A 118 -0.83 -5.09 -8.22
C LEU A 118 -1.55 -6.14 -7.35
N ASP A 119 -1.78 -7.34 -7.88
CA ASP A 119 -2.38 -8.46 -7.14
C ASP A 119 -1.48 -9.01 -6.02
N ARG A 120 -0.21 -8.60 -6.00
CA ARG A 120 0.78 -8.99 -5.00
C ARG A 120 1.07 -7.89 -3.98
N ILE A 121 0.44 -6.72 -4.11
CA ILE A 121 0.69 -5.58 -3.23
C ILE A 121 -0.44 -5.47 -2.22
N MET A 122 -0.06 -5.23 -0.96
CA MET A 122 -0.95 -4.71 0.06
C MET A 122 -0.39 -3.38 0.56
N ILE A 123 -1.28 -2.44 0.85
CA ILE A 123 -0.91 -1.12 1.38
C ILE A 123 -1.41 -1.03 2.82
N GLN A 124 -0.53 -0.63 3.71
CA GLN A 124 -0.87 -0.26 5.08
C GLN A 124 -0.40 1.18 5.32
N VAL A 125 -1.14 1.92 6.14
CA VAL A 125 -0.72 3.25 6.58
C VAL A 125 -0.65 3.27 8.10
N LEU A 126 0.45 3.78 8.64
CA LEU A 126 0.70 3.83 10.08
C LEU A 126 1.22 5.20 10.51
N PRO A 127 0.80 5.72 11.68
CA PRO A 127 1.39 6.92 12.23
C PRO A 127 2.84 6.63 12.69
N GLN A 128 3.73 7.59 12.48
CA GLN A 128 5.08 7.59 13.00
C GLN A 128 5.22 8.66 14.07
N GLU A 129 6.02 8.38 15.11
CA GLU A 129 6.33 9.36 16.14
C GLU A 129 7.29 10.42 15.60
N ILE A 130 6.98 11.69 15.86
CA ILE A 130 7.80 12.82 15.45
C ILE A 130 9.09 12.81 16.25
N ASN A 131 10.23 12.70 15.56
CA ASN A 131 11.53 13.06 16.12
C ASN A 131 11.86 14.52 15.76
N ALA A 132 12.84 15.13 16.43
CA ALA A 132 13.14 16.56 16.25
C ALA A 132 13.59 16.95 14.82
N ASP A 133 14.02 15.98 14.01
CA ASP A 133 14.74 16.24 12.77
C ASP A 133 13.89 16.09 11.49
N VAL A 134 12.75 15.38 11.53
CA VAL A 134 11.92 15.06 10.34
C VAL A 134 11.27 16.27 9.67
N ARG A 135 11.12 17.39 10.37
CA ARG A 135 10.55 18.63 9.79
C ARG A 135 11.55 19.39 8.92
N SER A 136 12.84 19.20 9.15
CA SER A 136 13.92 19.95 8.50
C SER A 136 14.82 19.07 7.64
N ASN A 137 14.68 17.74 7.72
CA ASN A 137 15.49 16.78 6.99
C ASN A 137 14.61 15.74 6.28
N PRO A 138 15.04 15.21 5.12
CA PRO A 138 14.40 14.07 4.50
C PRO A 138 14.37 12.85 5.43
N PHE A 139 13.30 12.07 5.37
CA PHE A 139 13.10 10.87 6.19
C PHE A 139 12.53 9.71 5.37
N GLU A 140 12.71 8.49 5.87
CA GLU A 140 12.07 7.29 5.33
C GLU A 140 10.59 7.27 5.74
N ALA A 141 9.70 7.45 4.77
CA ALA A 141 8.27 7.40 5.00
C ALA A 141 7.64 6.08 4.52
N ILE A 142 8.43 5.13 4.05
CA ILE A 142 7.94 3.87 3.48
C ILE A 142 8.80 2.72 3.98
N SER A 143 8.14 1.69 4.52
CA SER A 143 8.74 0.40 4.84
C SER A 143 8.06 -0.70 4.04
N MET A 144 8.76 -1.82 3.88
CA MET A 144 8.30 -2.93 3.08
C MET A 144 8.63 -4.25 3.70
N GLU A 145 7.66 -5.15 3.65
CA GLU A 145 7.79 -6.51 4.14
C GLU A 145 7.35 -7.48 3.04
N ARG A 146 8.08 -8.58 2.90
CA ARG A 146 7.73 -9.66 1.98
C ARG A 146 7.29 -10.87 2.76
N ILE A 147 6.13 -11.41 2.38
CA ILE A 147 5.59 -12.60 3.00
C ILE A 147 5.39 -13.65 1.91
N ALA A 148 6.09 -14.78 2.07
CA ALA A 148 5.97 -15.91 1.15
C ALA A 148 4.52 -16.44 1.11
N LEU A 149 4.06 -16.85 -0.07
CA LEU A 149 2.72 -17.40 -0.25
C LEU A 149 2.50 -18.63 0.64
N SER A 150 3.53 -19.45 0.84
CA SER A 150 3.49 -20.61 1.74
C SER A 150 3.18 -20.25 3.20
N ASN A 151 3.47 -19.02 3.62
CA ASN A 151 3.13 -18.51 4.95
C ASN A 151 1.71 -17.93 5.02
N LEU A 152 1.14 -17.56 3.87
CA LEU A 152 -0.19 -16.96 3.75
C LEU A 152 -1.28 -17.97 3.40
N LEU A 153 -0.91 -19.07 2.74
CA LEU A 153 -1.86 -20.02 2.18
C LEU A 153 -1.32 -21.43 2.35
N GLN A 154 -2.14 -22.31 2.90
CA GLN A 154 -1.92 -23.75 2.88
C GLN A 154 -3.18 -24.44 2.35
N ILE A 155 -2.98 -25.37 1.42
CA ILE A 155 -4.05 -26.21 0.88
C ILE A 155 -3.66 -27.66 1.20
N ALA A 156 -4.56 -28.37 1.85
CA ALA A 156 -4.39 -29.78 2.24
C ALA A 156 -5.69 -30.54 1.93
N GLY A 157 -5.79 -31.10 0.72
CA GLY A 157 -7.01 -31.75 0.23
C GLY A 157 -8.20 -30.78 0.22
N ASP A 158 -9.27 -31.17 0.91
CA ASP A 158 -10.53 -30.42 1.06
C ASP A 158 -10.44 -29.31 2.13
N THR A 159 -9.25 -28.99 2.63
CA THR A 159 -9.03 -27.92 3.59
C THR A 159 -8.13 -26.84 3.03
N ILE A 160 -8.52 -25.58 3.23
CA ILE A 160 -7.71 -24.40 2.91
C ILE A 160 -7.55 -23.52 4.14
N GLU A 161 -6.32 -23.16 4.46
CA GLU A 161 -5.98 -22.19 5.50
C GLU A 161 -5.39 -20.96 4.84
N MET A 162 -5.96 -19.80 5.12
CA MET A 162 -5.53 -18.50 4.60
C MET A 162 -5.27 -17.51 5.73
N CYS A 163 -4.18 -16.76 5.64
CA CYS A 163 -3.72 -15.89 6.71
C CYS A 163 -3.77 -14.41 6.35
N PHE A 164 -4.12 -13.61 7.34
CA PHE A 164 -4.20 -12.16 7.31
C PHE A 164 -2.85 -11.61 7.80
N PRO A 165 -2.05 -11.01 6.91
CA PRO A 165 -0.70 -10.63 7.28
C PRO A 165 -0.65 -9.35 8.12
N ILE A 166 -1.63 -8.46 7.94
CA ILE A 166 -1.71 -7.20 8.68
C ILE A 166 -2.49 -7.47 9.98
N LYS A 167 -1.86 -7.12 11.11
CA LYS A 167 -2.49 -7.22 12.43
C LYS A 167 -3.77 -6.40 12.48
N ASP A 168 -4.81 -6.93 13.12
CA ASP A 168 -6.11 -6.26 13.30
C ASP A 168 -6.80 -5.85 11.97
N SER A 169 -6.36 -6.43 10.84
CA SER A 169 -6.96 -6.20 9.53
C SER A 169 -7.90 -7.33 9.12
N LEU A 170 -8.92 -6.94 8.35
CA LEU A 170 -9.88 -7.80 7.67
C LEU A 170 -9.55 -7.95 6.17
N ILE A 171 -8.41 -7.44 5.71
CA ILE A 171 -8.03 -7.43 4.30
C ILE A 171 -7.15 -8.65 4.01
N LEU A 172 -7.57 -9.48 3.05
CA LEU A 172 -6.77 -10.55 2.48
C LEU A 172 -5.90 -10.04 1.32
N PRO A 173 -4.69 -10.59 1.12
CA PRO A 173 -3.93 -10.33 -0.09
C PRO A 173 -4.73 -10.72 -1.34
N PRO A 174 -4.75 -9.90 -2.42
CA PRO A 174 -5.47 -10.26 -3.64
C PRO A 174 -4.98 -11.59 -4.24
N LEU A 175 -3.68 -11.86 -4.16
CA LEU A 175 -3.10 -13.16 -4.53
C LEU A 175 -3.75 -14.33 -3.78
N VAL A 176 -4.05 -14.18 -2.49
CA VAL A 176 -4.70 -15.22 -1.67
C VAL A 176 -6.16 -15.38 -2.09
N LEU A 177 -6.87 -14.28 -2.34
CA LEU A 177 -8.25 -14.31 -2.85
C LEU A 177 -8.34 -15.02 -4.21
N ASN A 178 -7.43 -14.73 -5.13
CA ASN A 178 -7.37 -15.40 -6.43
C ASN A 178 -7.16 -16.93 -6.29
N ARG A 179 -6.39 -17.36 -5.29
CA ARG A 179 -6.16 -18.79 -5.01
C ARG A 179 -7.34 -19.45 -4.31
N LEU A 180 -8.02 -18.73 -3.41
CA LEU A 180 -9.28 -19.17 -2.83
C LEU A 180 -10.33 -19.37 -3.92
N ASP A 181 -10.48 -18.41 -4.83
CA ASP A 181 -11.40 -18.51 -5.96
C ASP A 181 -11.13 -19.76 -6.80
N ALA A 182 -9.87 -20.00 -7.17
CA ALA A 182 -9.49 -21.19 -7.92
C ALA A 182 -9.77 -22.49 -7.15
N TRP A 183 -9.58 -22.50 -5.83
CA TRP A 183 -9.88 -23.65 -4.98
C TRP A 183 -11.39 -23.88 -4.84
N LEU A 184 -12.20 -22.84 -4.72
CA LEU A 184 -13.66 -22.94 -4.69
C LEU A 184 -14.24 -23.43 -6.01
N ASP A 185 -13.66 -23.02 -7.15
CA ASP A 185 -14.07 -23.51 -8.46
C ASP A 185 -13.78 -25.01 -8.62
N GLN A 186 -12.71 -25.52 -8.00
CA GLN A 186 -12.39 -26.95 -7.98
C GLN A 186 -13.34 -27.78 -7.12
N HIS A 187 -14.00 -27.15 -6.13
CA HIS A 187 -14.94 -27.78 -5.20
C HIS A 187 -16.38 -27.30 -5.44
N ALA A 188 -16.69 -26.88 -6.67
CA ALA A 188 -18.02 -26.34 -6.99
C ALA A 188 -19.15 -27.38 -6.84
N ASP A 189 -18.83 -28.67 -6.90
CA ASP A 189 -19.73 -29.79 -6.62
C ASP A 189 -20.08 -29.93 -5.14
N ARG A 190 -19.31 -29.31 -4.24
CA ARG A 190 -19.51 -29.33 -2.79
C ARG A 190 -20.36 -28.16 -2.27
N LYS A 191 -20.95 -27.34 -3.15
CA LYS A 191 -21.76 -26.18 -2.77
C LYS A 191 -22.98 -26.50 -1.91
N ASP A 192 -23.45 -27.75 -1.96
CA ASP A 192 -24.56 -28.25 -1.14
C ASP A 192 -24.08 -28.98 0.13
N SER A 193 -22.77 -29.11 0.35
CA SER A 193 -22.18 -29.69 1.56
C SER A 193 -22.18 -28.70 2.72
N LEU A 194 -22.16 -29.25 3.94
CA LEU A 194 -21.91 -28.45 5.13
C LEU A 194 -20.48 -27.91 5.09
N THR A 195 -20.33 -26.60 5.27
CA THR A 195 -19.05 -25.89 5.20
C THR A 195 -18.73 -25.26 6.53
N TYR A 196 -17.51 -25.49 7.02
CA TYR A 196 -17.04 -24.88 8.25
C TYR A 196 -15.99 -23.82 7.93
N ILE A 197 -16.17 -22.63 8.49
CA ILE A 197 -15.22 -21.52 8.42
C ILE A 197 -14.80 -21.17 9.84
N VAL A 198 -13.53 -21.43 10.16
CA VAL A 198 -12.97 -21.28 11.50
C VAL A 198 -11.97 -20.13 11.52
N GLY A 199 -12.30 -19.06 12.21
CA GLY A 199 -11.36 -17.96 12.47
C GLY A 199 -10.40 -18.33 13.61
N ILE A 200 -9.10 -18.28 13.35
CA ILE A 200 -8.07 -18.57 14.36
C ILE A 200 -7.62 -17.27 15.02
N ALA A 201 -7.68 -17.25 16.36
CA ALA A 201 -7.12 -16.21 17.21
C ALA A 201 -5.84 -16.69 17.92
N ASP A 202 -5.07 -15.73 18.45
CA ASP A 202 -3.92 -16.05 19.31
C ASP A 202 -4.38 -16.54 20.68
N GLY A 203 -3.87 -17.70 21.10
CA GLY A 203 -4.15 -18.28 22.41
C GLY A 203 -3.23 -17.79 23.54
N GLY A 204 -2.25 -16.92 23.29
CA GLY A 204 -1.26 -16.47 24.28
C GLY A 204 -1.15 -14.95 24.45
N GLY A 205 -1.07 -14.47 25.70
CA GLY A 205 -0.60 -13.11 26.04
C GLY A 205 -1.50 -11.95 25.58
N ILE A 206 -0.90 -10.83 25.14
CA ILE A 206 -1.59 -9.67 24.51
C ILE A 206 -2.12 -10.13 23.13
N ALA A 207 -3.15 -10.98 23.18
CA ALA A 207 -3.68 -11.71 22.05
C ALA A 207 -4.54 -10.81 21.14
N GLU A 208 -4.61 -11.15 19.85
CA GLU A 208 -5.72 -10.68 19.00
C GLU A 208 -7.03 -11.27 19.54
N SER A 209 -8.09 -10.45 19.57
CA SER A 209 -9.37 -10.87 20.16
C SER A 209 -10.04 -11.97 19.32
N ALA A 210 -10.82 -12.82 20.01
CA ALA A 210 -11.69 -13.78 19.33
C ALA A 210 -12.68 -13.10 18.37
N ASP A 211 -13.05 -11.84 18.65
CA ASP A 211 -13.92 -11.04 17.80
C ASP A 211 -13.29 -10.78 16.42
N ILE A 212 -12.00 -10.39 16.37
CA ILE A 212 -11.29 -10.19 15.09
C ILE A 212 -11.19 -11.49 14.30
N ALA A 213 -10.99 -12.63 14.97
CA ALA A 213 -10.96 -13.92 14.31
C ALA A 213 -12.32 -14.27 13.69
N LEU A 214 -13.43 -14.00 14.40
CA LEU A 214 -14.78 -14.18 13.88
C LEU A 214 -15.07 -13.24 12.70
N ASP A 215 -14.69 -11.96 12.80
CA ASP A 215 -14.86 -10.98 11.73
C ASP A 215 -14.14 -11.43 10.44
N ARG A 216 -12.94 -11.99 10.57
CA ARG A 216 -12.22 -12.59 9.43
C ARG A 216 -12.96 -13.78 8.83
N ALA A 217 -13.55 -14.64 9.66
CA ALA A 217 -14.38 -15.75 9.18
C ALA A 217 -15.61 -15.25 8.41
N ILE A 218 -16.28 -14.19 8.90
CA ILE A 218 -17.40 -13.53 8.21
C ILE A 218 -16.97 -12.92 6.87
N VAL A 219 -15.77 -12.33 6.78
CA VAL A 219 -15.24 -11.82 5.50
C VAL A 219 -15.12 -12.96 4.48
N VAL A 220 -14.64 -14.13 4.90
CA VAL A 220 -14.49 -15.30 4.04
C VAL A 220 -15.84 -15.91 3.67
N GLU A 221 -16.80 -15.99 4.60
CA GLU A 221 -18.18 -16.38 4.31
C GLU A 221 -18.77 -15.54 3.17
N ARG A 222 -18.60 -14.21 3.22
CA ARG A 222 -19.10 -13.32 2.15
C ARG A 222 -18.50 -13.65 0.79
N VAL A 223 -17.24 -14.09 0.74
CA VAL A 223 -16.61 -14.54 -0.51
C VAL A 223 -17.28 -15.82 -1.01
N LEU A 224 -17.54 -16.80 -0.14
CA LEU A 224 -18.21 -18.05 -0.51
C LEU A 224 -19.64 -17.81 -0.98
N VAL A 225 -20.41 -17.00 -0.24
CA VAL A 225 -21.78 -16.63 -0.62
C VAL A 225 -21.82 -15.91 -1.96
N ALA A 226 -20.87 -15.01 -2.22
CA ALA A 226 -20.75 -14.35 -3.54
C ALA A 226 -20.44 -15.34 -4.68
N LYS A 227 -19.85 -16.51 -4.37
CA LYS A 227 -19.62 -17.61 -5.32
C LYS A 227 -20.78 -18.59 -5.41
N GLY A 228 -21.91 -18.31 -4.75
CA GLY A 228 -23.14 -19.08 -4.82
C GLY A 228 -23.25 -20.23 -3.82
N TRP A 229 -22.43 -20.23 -2.77
CA TRP A 229 -22.63 -21.10 -1.61
C TRP A 229 -23.83 -20.59 -0.79
N LYS A 230 -24.62 -21.50 -0.21
CA LYS A 230 -25.79 -21.11 0.60
C LYS A 230 -25.35 -20.75 2.01
N ALA A 231 -25.77 -19.58 2.49
CA ALA A 231 -25.41 -19.11 3.83
C ALA A 231 -25.89 -20.09 4.92
N GLU A 232 -27.04 -20.74 4.76
CA GLU A 232 -27.54 -21.73 5.73
C GLU A 232 -26.67 -23.00 5.86
N GLN A 233 -25.75 -23.24 4.93
CA GLN A 233 -24.82 -24.38 4.94
C GLN A 233 -23.44 -24.01 5.49
N ILE A 234 -23.21 -22.74 5.84
CA ILE A 234 -21.93 -22.25 6.33
C ILE A 234 -22.00 -22.09 7.86
N HIS A 235 -21.13 -22.82 8.56
CA HIS A 235 -20.94 -22.71 9.99
C HIS A 235 -19.69 -21.89 10.32
N LEU A 236 -19.92 -20.75 10.95
CA LEU A 236 -18.86 -19.90 11.47
C LEU A 236 -18.49 -20.33 12.89
N SER A 237 -17.19 -20.42 13.17
CA SER A 237 -16.70 -20.61 14.54
C SER A 237 -15.35 -19.95 14.73
N THR A 238 -14.90 -19.89 15.99
CA THR A 238 -13.57 -19.41 16.35
C THR A 238 -12.75 -20.53 16.98
N GLY A 239 -11.46 -20.54 16.68
CA GLY A 239 -10.46 -21.42 17.26
C GLY A 239 -9.31 -20.63 17.86
N GLN A 240 -8.49 -21.30 18.67
CA GLN A 240 -7.29 -20.70 19.25
C GLN A 240 -6.05 -21.49 18.86
N ARG A 241 -4.97 -20.78 18.57
CA ARG A 241 -3.65 -21.36 18.34
C ARG A 241 -2.61 -20.57 19.12
N SER A 242 -1.82 -21.26 19.93
CA SER A 242 -0.71 -20.67 20.67
C SER A 242 0.61 -20.90 19.94
N SER A 243 0.82 -20.16 18.84
CA SER A 243 2.14 -20.13 18.17
C SER A 243 2.80 -18.76 18.41
N PRO A 244 3.92 -18.67 19.15
CA PRO A 244 4.51 -17.37 19.45
C PRO A 244 4.85 -16.59 18.17
N HIS A 245 4.26 -15.39 18.04
CA HIS A 245 4.54 -14.39 16.99
C HIS A 245 4.22 -14.81 15.54
N ALA A 246 3.44 -15.87 15.33
CA ALA A 246 3.23 -16.39 13.99
C ALA A 246 2.02 -15.73 13.32
N ILE A 247 2.20 -15.31 12.06
CA ILE A 247 1.11 -15.05 11.10
C ILE A 247 0.03 -16.16 11.11
N ARG A 248 0.42 -17.37 11.53
CA ARG A 248 -0.42 -18.55 11.74
C ARG A 248 -1.52 -18.41 12.80
N ASN A 249 -1.45 -17.42 13.68
CA ASN A 249 -2.52 -17.13 14.65
C ASN A 249 -3.57 -16.17 14.08
N ARG A 250 -3.43 -15.79 12.81
CA ARG A 250 -4.27 -14.79 12.14
C ARG A 250 -4.82 -15.38 10.85
N CYS A 251 -5.38 -16.58 10.93
CA CYS A 251 -5.81 -17.32 9.74
C CYS A 251 -7.28 -17.72 9.83
N VAL A 252 -7.87 -18.01 8.69
CA VAL A 252 -9.17 -18.64 8.55
C VAL A 252 -8.95 -20.00 7.90
N ILE A 253 -9.58 -21.03 8.47
CA ILE A 253 -9.57 -22.38 7.93
C ILE A 253 -10.96 -22.67 7.37
N ILE A 254 -11.02 -23.19 6.15
CA ILE A 254 -12.24 -23.67 5.51
C ILE A 254 -12.10 -25.17 5.27
N TYR A 255 -13.12 -25.93 5.62
CA TYR A 255 -13.23 -27.34 5.27
C TYR A 255 -14.69 -27.76 5.08
N PHE A 256 -14.90 -28.86 4.37
CA PHE A 256 -16.21 -29.45 4.11
C PHE A 256 -16.44 -30.70 4.97
N GLU A 257 -17.71 -31.01 5.23
CA GLU A 257 -18.13 -32.35 5.68
C GLU A 257 -18.25 -33.35 4.52
#